data_AF-A0A2V9L5A5-F1
#
_entry.id   AF-A0A2V9L5A5-F1
#
_cell.length_a   1.000
_cell.length_b   1.000
_cell.length_c   1.000
_cell.angle_alpha   90.00
_cell.angle_beta   90.00
_cell.angle_gamma   90.00
#
_symmetry.space_group_name_H-M   'P 1'
#
loop_
_entity.id
_entity.type
_entity.pdbx_description
1 polymer ?
#
loop_
_entity_poly.entity_id
_entity_poly.type
_entity_poly.pdbx_seq_one_letter_code
_entity_poly.pdbx_strand_id
1 'polypeptide(L)'
;MARAHSQDMAARGFFSHTSPEGLSPIERLYNAGILWPSIAENIARKSDASQIGSSFIHQPPFQPNHRANILNPHFTHVGIGVVRGPDALFYITQEFAQEDR
;
A
#
# COMPACT_ATOMS: atom_id res chain seq x y z
N MET A 1 -9.09 3.06 -1.86
CA MET A 1 -8.33 3.19 -0.60
C MET A 1 -6.87 3.50 -0.85
N ALA A 2 -6.10 2.63 -1.51
CA ALA A 2 -4.68 2.83 -1.81
C ALA A 2 -4.30 4.22 -2.36
N ARG A 3 -4.99 4.72 -3.40
CA ARG A 3 -4.69 6.06 -3.95
C ARG A 3 -4.96 7.19 -2.95
N ALA A 4 -5.99 7.08 -2.13
CA ALA A 4 -6.28 8.07 -1.11
C ALA A 4 -5.19 8.09 -0.03
N HIS A 5 -4.67 6.92 0.37
CA HIS A 5 -3.54 6.84 1.31
C HIS A 5 -2.25 7.45 0.72
N SER A 6 -1.93 7.17 -0.54
CA SER A 6 -0.82 7.83 -1.23
C SER A 6 -1.00 9.36 -1.31
N GLN A 7 -2.24 9.83 -1.50
CA GLN A 7 -2.55 11.27 -1.53
C GLN A 7 -2.36 11.90 -0.15
N ASP A 8 -2.81 11.24 0.91
CA ASP A 8 -2.68 11.71 2.28
C ASP A 8 -1.20 11.82 2.70
N MET A 9 -0.43 10.75 2.45
CA MET A 9 1.02 10.75 2.67
C MET A 9 1.72 11.90 1.94
N ALA A 10 1.40 12.10 0.66
CA ALA A 10 1.99 13.16 -0.16
C ALA A 10 1.57 14.58 0.28
N ALA A 11 0.31 14.76 0.65
CA ALA A 11 -0.25 16.07 1.00
C ALA A 11 0.23 16.55 2.38
N ARG A 12 0.41 15.63 3.32
CA ARG A 12 0.75 15.93 4.72
C ARG A 12 2.19 15.61 5.09
N GLY A 13 2.97 15.09 4.14
CA GLY A 13 4.42 14.90 4.31
C GLY A 13 4.78 13.79 5.30
N PHE A 14 4.03 12.68 5.32
CA PHE A 14 4.35 11.51 6.13
C PHE A 14 4.52 10.26 5.27
N PHE A 15 5.17 9.23 5.82
CA PHE A 15 5.36 7.94 5.16
C PHE A 15 5.19 6.82 6.19
N SER A 16 3.99 6.24 6.24
CA SER A 16 3.58 5.27 7.25
C SER A 16 2.40 4.44 6.76
N HIS A 17 2.28 3.21 7.26
CA HIS A 17 1.09 2.38 7.08
C HIS A 17 -0.14 2.92 7.81
N THR A 18 0.09 3.58 8.94
CA THR A 18 -0.94 4.17 9.80
C THR A 18 -1.03 5.67 9.52
N SER A 19 -2.23 6.19 9.29
CA SER A 19 -2.45 7.63 9.11
C SER A 19 -2.20 8.39 10.42
N PRO A 20 -2.04 9.73 10.38
CA PRO A 20 -1.88 10.54 11.59
C PRO A 20 -3.08 10.47 12.54
N GLU A 21 -4.26 10.10 12.05
CA GLU A 21 -5.46 9.82 12.84
C GLU A 21 -5.43 8.46 13.54
N GLY A 22 -4.38 7.66 13.33
CA GLY A 22 -4.25 6.32 13.87
C GLY A 22 -4.86 5.23 12.98
N LEU A 23 -5.33 5.55 11.77
CA LEU A 23 -6.00 4.58 10.90
C LEU A 23 -5.00 3.69 10.16
N SER A 24 -4.95 2.42 10.54
CA SER A 24 -4.27 1.33 9.86
C SER A 24 -4.95 0.95 8.52
N PRO A 25 -4.32 0.11 7.68
CA PRO A 25 -4.92 -0.30 6.41
C PRO A 25 -6.29 -0.96 6.57
N ILE A 26 -6.48 -1.78 7.61
CA ILE A 26 -7.75 -2.46 7.87
C ILE A 26 -8.84 -1.48 8.32
N GLU A 27 -8.50 -0.50 9.17
CA GLU A 27 -9.44 0.53 9.60
C GLU A 27 -9.85 1.44 8.43
N ARG A 28 -8.91 1.76 7.53
CA ARG A 28 -9.22 2.45 6.27
C ARG A 28 -10.22 1.65 5.43
N LEU A 29 -10.01 0.34 5.28
CA LEU A 29 -10.90 -0.54 4.52
C LEU A 29 -12.31 -0.60 5.13
N TYR A 30 -12.40 -0.73 6.46
CA TYR A 30 -13.67 -0.74 7.19
C TYR A 30 -14.42 0.59 7.07
N ASN A 31 -13.73 1.72 7.16
CA ASN A 31 -14.34 3.04 6.96
C ASN A 31 -14.87 3.24 5.54
N ALA A 32 -14.37 2.48 4.56
CA ALA A 32 -14.88 2.46 3.20
C ALA A 32 -16.05 1.50 2.99
N GLY A 33 -16.53 0.83 4.04
CA GLY A 33 -17.63 -0.13 4.00
C GLY A 33 -17.24 -1.52 3.48
N ILE A 34 -15.94 -1.81 3.35
CA ILE A 34 -15.44 -3.11 2.89
C ILE A 34 -15.03 -3.94 4.10
N LEU A 35 -15.74 -5.03 4.37
CA LEU A 35 -15.58 -5.87 5.57
C LEU A 35 -14.80 -7.16 5.29
N TRP A 36 -13.66 -7.04 4.62
CA TRP A 36 -12.83 -8.20 4.31
C TRP A 36 -11.90 -8.55 5.49
N PRO A 37 -11.72 -9.85 5.80
CA PRO A 37 -11.01 -10.29 7.02
C PRO A 37 -9.49 -10.19 6.92
N SER A 38 -8.93 -10.10 5.71
CA SER A 38 -7.49 -10.13 5.48
C SER A 38 -7.07 -9.02 4.52
N ILE A 39 -6.12 -8.19 4.98
CA ILE A 39 -5.49 -7.12 4.20
C ILE A 39 -3.98 -7.12 4.45
N ALA A 40 -3.21 -6.82 3.41
CA ALA A 40 -1.80 -6.42 3.54
C ALA A 40 -1.53 -5.15 2.75
N GLU A 41 -0.49 -4.41 3.16
CA GLU A 41 -0.10 -3.18 2.49
C GLU A 41 1.39 -3.15 2.19
N ASN A 42 1.74 -2.74 0.98
CA ASN A 42 3.08 -2.27 0.63
C ASN A 42 3.04 -0.76 0.42
N ILE A 43 4.03 -0.04 0.96
CA ILE A 43 4.22 1.37 0.65
C ILE A 43 5.63 1.63 0.14
N ALA A 44 5.76 2.56 -0.80
CA ALA A 44 7.05 3.05 -1.27
C ALA A 44 7.03 4.55 -1.50
N ARG A 45 8.22 5.15 -1.33
CA ARG A 45 8.51 6.52 -1.74
C ARG A 45 9.72 6.51 -2.68
N LYS A 46 9.57 7.00 -3.91
CA LYS A 46 10.62 6.93 -4.95
C LYS A 46 10.73 8.24 -5.72
N SER A 47 11.95 8.62 -6.11
CA SER A 47 12.17 9.76 -7.01
C SER A 47 11.98 9.39 -8.49
N ASP A 48 12.11 8.11 -8.83
CA ASP A 48 11.98 7.60 -10.18
C ASP A 48 10.88 6.53 -10.25
N ALA A 49 9.95 6.72 -11.17
CA ALA A 49 8.84 5.79 -11.42
C ALA A 49 9.33 4.42 -11.91
N SER A 50 10.46 4.36 -12.63
CA SER A 50 11.02 3.11 -13.15
C SER A 50 11.43 2.14 -12.04
N GLN A 51 11.73 2.67 -10.84
CA GLN A 51 12.20 1.90 -9.70
C GLN A 51 11.04 1.35 -8.83
N ILE A 52 9.80 1.75 -9.08
CA ILE A 52 8.67 1.41 -8.20
C ILE A 52 8.47 -0.10 -8.15
N GLY A 53 8.29 -0.74 -9.30
CA GLY A 53 8.02 -2.19 -9.37
C GLY A 53 9.14 -3.03 -8.76
N SER A 54 10.39 -2.73 -9.14
CA SER A 54 11.57 -3.44 -8.64
C SER A 54 11.75 -3.30 -7.12
N SER A 55 11.37 -2.15 -6.55
CA SER A 55 11.50 -1.90 -5.11
C SER A 55 10.59 -2.76 -4.23
N PHE A 56 9.53 -3.33 -4.81
CA PHE A 56 8.66 -4.27 -4.12
C PHE A 56 9.05 -5.73 -4.38
N ILE A 57 9.26 -6.12 -5.65
CA ILE A 57 9.35 -7.53 -6.03
C ILE A 57 10.74 -8.16 -5.80
N HIS A 58 11.83 -7.39 -5.78
CA HIS A 58 13.19 -7.94 -5.68
C HIS A 58 13.68 -8.19 -4.24
N GLN A 59 12.78 -8.13 -3.25
CA GLN A 59 13.17 -8.43 -1.86
C GLN A 59 13.44 -9.94 -1.67
N PRO A 60 14.28 -10.33 -0.69
CA PRO A 60 14.60 -11.74 -0.45
C PRO A 60 13.35 -12.62 -0.26
N PRO A 61 13.36 -13.88 -0.73
CA PRO A 61 12.24 -14.79 -0.51
C PRO A 61 12.14 -15.20 0.97
N PHE A 62 10.96 -15.67 1.38
CA PHE A 62 10.69 -16.25 2.72
C PHE A 62 10.89 -15.29 3.91
N GLN A 63 10.76 -13.98 3.70
CA GLN A 63 10.73 -12.97 4.77
C GLN A 63 9.40 -12.22 4.76
N PRO A 64 8.89 -11.76 5.92
CA PRO A 64 7.72 -10.87 5.97
C PRO A 64 8.10 -9.50 5.37
N ASN A 65 7.84 -9.34 4.07
CA ASN A 65 8.30 -8.19 3.30
C ASN A 65 7.35 -7.90 2.11
N HIS A 66 7.66 -6.87 1.32
CA HIS A 66 6.79 -6.45 0.22
C HIS A 66 6.56 -7.54 -0.84
N ARG A 67 7.61 -8.32 -1.14
CA ARG A 67 7.52 -9.44 -2.08
C ARG A 67 6.60 -10.52 -1.54
N ALA A 68 6.63 -10.81 -0.24
CA ALA A 68 5.75 -11.81 0.37
C ALA A 68 4.28 -11.43 0.20
N ASN A 69 3.91 -10.15 0.36
CA ASN A 69 2.55 -9.68 0.10
C ASN A 69 2.14 -9.88 -1.36
N ILE A 70 3.03 -9.56 -2.32
CA ILE A 70 2.76 -9.73 -3.75
C ILE A 70 2.56 -11.20 -4.15
N LEU A 71 3.34 -12.10 -3.55
CA LEU A 71 3.33 -13.53 -3.90
C LEU A 71 2.37 -14.36 -3.04
N ASN A 72 1.63 -13.75 -2.13
CA ASN A 72 0.71 -14.47 -1.25
C ASN A 72 -0.54 -14.91 -2.03
N PRO A 73 -0.78 -16.22 -2.19
CA PRO A 73 -1.92 -16.73 -2.97
C PRO A 73 -3.28 -16.54 -2.28
N HIS A 74 -3.31 -16.15 -1.00
CA HIS A 74 -4.55 -15.89 -0.28
C HIS A 74 -5.21 -14.57 -0.66
N PHE A 75 -4.45 -13.60 -1.17
CA PHE A 75 -5.04 -12.35 -1.65
C PHE A 75 -5.66 -12.55 -3.04
N THR A 76 -6.91 -12.11 -3.16
CA THR A 76 -7.70 -12.23 -4.40
C THR A 76 -7.83 -10.89 -5.13
N HIS A 77 -7.56 -9.78 -4.44
CA HIS A 77 -7.69 -8.43 -4.95
C HIS A 77 -6.45 -7.60 -4.64
N VAL A 78 -6.14 -6.67 -5.52
CA VAL A 78 -5.10 -5.66 -5.30
C VAL A 78 -5.59 -4.29 -5.79
N GLY A 79 -5.47 -3.28 -4.92
CA GLY A 79 -5.62 -1.87 -5.26
C GLY A 79 -4.26 -1.19 -5.28
N ILE A 80 -3.94 -0.47 -6.35
CA ILE A 80 -2.66 0.26 -6.46
C ILE A 80 -2.94 1.76 -6.60
N GLY A 81 -2.28 2.56 -5.75
CA GLY A 81 -2.36 4.00 -5.73
C GLY A 81 -1.01 4.65 -5.92
N VAL A 82 -0.85 5.48 -6.96
CA VAL A 82 0.38 6.25 -7.22
C VAL A 82 0.04 7.73 -7.26
N VAL A 83 0.80 8.53 -6.51
CA VAL A 83 0.65 10.00 -6.43
C VAL A 83 2.03 10.62 -6.49
N ARG A 84 2.19 11.69 -7.26
CA ARG A 84 3.41 12.52 -7.22
C ARG A 84 3.18 13.67 -6.25
N GLY A 85 3.98 13.73 -5.20
CA GLY A 85 3.92 14.77 -4.17
C GLY A 85 4.57 16.09 -4.60
N PRO A 86 4.39 17.15 -3.79
CA PRO A 86 5.00 18.46 -4.02
C PRO A 86 6.53 18.43 -3.86
N ASP A 87 7.06 17.44 -3.15
CA ASP A 87 8.49 17.13 -3.02
C ASP A 87 9.09 16.43 -4.27
N ALA A 88 8.30 16.35 -5.36
CA ALA A 88 8.61 15.64 -6.59
C ALA A 88 8.81 14.12 -6.45
N LEU A 89 8.54 13.54 -5.27
CA LEU A 89 8.60 12.10 -5.04
C LEU A 89 7.27 11.43 -5.40
N PHE A 90 7.34 10.19 -5.85
CA PHE A 90 6.19 9.30 -5.99
C PHE A 90 5.92 8.63 -4.64
N TYR A 91 4.66 8.68 -4.21
CA TYR A 91 4.08 7.94 -3.10
C TYR A 91 3.23 6.82 -3.67
N ILE A 92 3.53 5.60 -3.24
CA ILE A 92 2.92 4.38 -3.77
C ILE A 92 2.36 3.57 -2.62
N THR A 93 1.15 3.09 -2.80
CA THR A 93 0.48 2.14 -1.92
C THR A 93 -0.05 0.98 -2.78
N GLN A 94 0.23 -0.26 -2.35
CA GLN A 94 -0.47 -1.46 -2.82
C GLN A 94 -1.22 -2.03 -1.63
N GLU A 95 -2.54 -2.15 -1.74
CA GLU A 95 -3.39 -2.82 -0.75
C GLU A 95 -3.87 -4.14 -1.35
N PHE A 96 -3.52 -5.24 -0.70
CA PHE A 96 -3.93 -6.59 -1.06
C PHE A 96 -5.03 -7.03 -0.13
N ALA A 97 -6.08 -7.65 -0.64
CA ALA A 97 -7.15 -8.14 0.20
C ALA A 97 -7.73 -9.47 -0.27
N GLN A 98 -8.34 -10.17 0.68
CA GLN A 98 -9.10 -11.39 0.42
C GLN A 98 -10.59 -11.10 0.62
N GLU A 99 -11.36 -11.18 -0.46
CA GLU A 99 -12.82 -11.23 -0.37
C GLU A 99 -13.26 -12.63 0.09
N ASP A 100 -14.09 -12.68 1.15
CA ASP A 100 -14.79 -13.91 1.52
C ASP A 100 -15.88 -14.18 0.46
N ARG A 101 -15.83 -15.35 -0.16
CA ARG A 101 -16.88 -15.84 -1.05
C ARG A 101 -17.97 -16.56 -0.29
#